data_AF-A0A967H261-F1
#
_entry.id   AF-A0A967H261-F1
#
_cell.length_a   1.000
_cell.length_b   1.000
_cell.length_c   1.000
_cell.angle_alpha   90.00
_cell.angle_beta   90.00
_cell.angle_gamma   90.00
#
_symmetry.space_group_name_H-M   'P 1'
#
loop_
_entity.id
_entity.type
_entity.pdbx_description
1 polymer ?
#
loop_
_entity_poly.entity_id
_entity_poly.type
_entity_poly.pdbx_seq_one_letter_code
_entity_poly.pdbx_strand_id
1 'polypeptide(L)'
;MQGFPEQKLHISCFNTVGYLMKPRHYSAKGIRHMLKAVTSSGGTIYSAGMAVFHVNGIRIPEDADLIVFAVGDEAGESGEDFARNIRGFGYRPSAFAHIVNVAAGWARGHTVRRASEILGVPYTEVEISQLQDVYQVQRTLKGILEAQPFRGSESLIEKVLRTELLTKPY
;
A
#
# COMPACT_ATOMS: atom_id res chain seq x y z
N MET A 1 15.65 -6.24 -17.05
CA MET A 1 14.50 -6.70 -16.22
C MET A 1 14.63 -6.00 -14.88
N GLN A 2 13.85 -4.95 -14.64
CA GLN A 2 14.00 -4.10 -13.47
C GLN A 2 13.32 -4.73 -12.25
N GLY A 3 14.04 -4.80 -11.14
CA GLY A 3 13.51 -5.23 -9.84
C GLY A 3 12.99 -4.04 -9.05
N PHE A 4 12.10 -4.30 -8.10
CA PHE A 4 11.72 -3.35 -7.07
C PHE A 4 12.90 -3.19 -6.10
N PRO A 5 13.28 -1.97 -5.70
CA PRO A 5 14.28 -1.79 -4.66
C PRO A 5 13.80 -2.40 -3.36
N GLU A 6 14.59 -3.31 -2.78
CA GLU A 6 14.26 -4.03 -1.54
C GLU A 6 13.94 -3.09 -0.37
N GLN A 7 14.62 -1.94 -0.31
CA GLN A 7 14.41 -0.95 0.75
C GLN A 7 13.14 -0.11 0.57
N LYS A 8 12.43 -0.24 -0.57
CA LYS A 8 11.27 0.60 -0.93
C LYS A 8 9.97 -0.17 -1.04
N LEU A 9 10.00 -1.50 -1.04
CA LEU A 9 8.81 -2.34 -1.12
C LEU A 9 8.75 -3.31 0.06
N HIS A 10 7.78 -3.08 0.93
CA HIS A 10 7.48 -3.95 2.06
C HIS A 10 6.07 -4.51 1.91
N ILE A 11 5.93 -5.83 2.06
CA ILE A 11 4.66 -6.54 1.88
C ILE A 11 4.41 -7.36 3.14
N SER A 12 3.28 -7.12 3.80
CA SER A 12 2.78 -7.98 4.89
C SER A 12 1.48 -8.62 4.45
N CYS A 13 1.21 -9.81 4.95
CA CYS A 13 -0.10 -10.45 4.85
C CYS A 13 -0.57 -10.86 6.24
N PHE A 14 -1.87 -11.11 6.39
CA PHE A 14 -2.43 -11.62 7.62
C PHE A 14 -3.56 -12.59 7.31
N ASN A 15 -3.67 -13.63 8.14
CA ASN A 15 -4.77 -14.60 8.14
C ASN A 15 -5.04 -15.01 9.58
N THR A 16 -5.59 -14.08 10.38
CA THR A 16 -5.63 -14.09 11.87
C THR A 16 -4.33 -13.61 12.53
N VAL A 17 -3.16 -13.95 11.98
CA VAL A 17 -1.85 -13.45 12.42
C VAL A 17 -1.13 -12.80 11.25
N GLY A 18 -0.47 -11.66 11.49
CA GLY A 18 0.34 -10.99 10.48
C GLY A 18 1.71 -11.63 10.29
N TYR A 19 2.22 -11.65 9.05
CA TYR A 19 3.57 -12.07 8.72
C TYR A 19 4.18 -11.21 7.60
N LEU A 20 5.50 -11.03 7.66
CA LEU A 20 6.26 -10.26 6.67
C LEU A 20 6.57 -11.16 5.48
N MET A 21 6.23 -10.71 4.28
CA MET A 21 6.56 -11.42 3.06
C MET A 21 7.91 -10.92 2.51
N LYS A 22 8.87 -11.83 2.40
CA LYS A 22 10.20 -11.55 1.83
C LYS A 22 10.36 -12.33 0.52
N PRO A 23 10.28 -11.68 -0.65
CA PRO A 23 10.45 -12.37 -1.92
C PRO A 23 11.90 -12.82 -2.09
N ARG A 24 12.12 -14.03 -2.61
CA ARG A 24 13.49 -14.52 -2.95
C ARG A 24 14.20 -13.61 -3.96
N HIS A 25 13.41 -13.00 -4.85
CA HIS A 25 13.87 -12.02 -5.80
C HIS A 25 12.83 -10.90 -5.88
N TYR A 26 13.25 -9.66 -5.72
CA TYR A 26 12.39 -8.48 -5.88
C TYR A 26 12.11 -8.16 -7.35
N SER A 27 11.94 -9.18 -8.20
CA SER A 27 11.43 -9.02 -9.56
C SER A 27 9.91 -9.19 -9.57
N ALA A 28 9.23 -8.67 -10.60
CA ALA A 28 7.80 -8.91 -10.78
C ALA A 28 7.44 -10.41 -10.76
N LYS A 29 8.30 -11.27 -11.35
CA LYS A 29 8.13 -12.72 -11.33
C LYS A 29 8.25 -13.30 -9.91
N GLY A 30 9.25 -12.85 -9.14
CA GLY A 30 9.48 -13.31 -7.77
C GLY A 30 8.36 -12.91 -6.82
N ILE A 31 7.91 -11.65 -6.89
CA ILE A 31 6.78 -11.17 -6.09
C ILE A 31 5.48 -11.90 -6.48
N ARG A 32 5.20 -12.07 -7.78
CA ARG A 32 4.03 -12.83 -8.24
C ARG A 32 4.05 -14.26 -7.70
N HIS A 33 5.20 -14.92 -7.73
CA HIS A 33 5.33 -16.28 -7.20
C HIS A 33 5.06 -16.33 -5.69
N MET A 34 5.59 -15.37 -4.92
CA MET A 34 5.36 -15.25 -3.49
C MET A 34 3.88 -15.00 -3.15
N LEU A 35 3.19 -14.11 -3.89
CA LEU A 35 1.79 -13.78 -3.66
C LEU A 35 0.82 -14.94 -3.96
N LYS A 36 1.21 -15.93 -4.77
CA LYS A 36 0.37 -17.12 -5.04
C LYS A 36 0.05 -17.94 -3.79
N ALA A 37 0.86 -17.83 -2.73
CA ALA A 37 0.63 -18.53 -1.48
C ALA A 37 -0.35 -17.81 -0.54
N VAL A 38 -0.75 -16.57 -0.87
CA VAL A 38 -1.67 -15.80 -0.05
C VAL A 38 -3.09 -16.31 -0.25
N THR A 39 -3.75 -16.64 0.85
CA THR A 39 -5.17 -17.06 0.88
C THR A 39 -5.92 -16.18 1.86
N SER A 40 -7.18 -15.86 1.54
CA SER A 40 -8.06 -15.11 2.43
C SER A 40 -8.70 -16.05 3.44
N SER A 41 -8.36 -15.90 4.72
CA SER A 41 -9.08 -16.55 5.82
C SER A 41 -9.01 -15.69 7.09
N GLY A 42 -10.05 -15.81 7.93
CA GLY A 42 -10.20 -15.01 9.15
C GLY A 42 -10.83 -13.63 8.89
N GLY A 43 -10.81 -12.77 9.92
CA GLY A 43 -11.28 -11.39 9.85
C GLY A 43 -10.18 -10.42 9.39
N THR A 44 -10.60 -9.24 8.94
CA THR A 44 -9.68 -8.19 8.48
C THR A 44 -9.18 -7.35 9.64
N ILE A 45 -7.86 -7.27 9.83
CA ILE A 45 -7.22 -6.38 10.81
C ILE A 45 -5.99 -5.75 10.15
N TYR A 46 -6.13 -4.56 9.58
CA TYR A 46 -5.04 -3.90 8.85
C TYR A 46 -3.85 -3.53 9.74
N SER A 47 -4.13 -3.17 10.98
CA SER A 47 -3.11 -2.91 11.99
C SER A 47 -2.22 -4.12 12.30
N ALA A 48 -2.68 -5.36 12.05
CA ALA A 48 -1.82 -6.54 12.17
C ALA A 48 -0.69 -6.53 11.13
N GLY A 49 -0.97 -6.10 9.90
CA GLY A 49 0.06 -5.91 8.87
C GLY A 49 1.06 -4.81 9.23
N MET A 50 0.57 -3.68 9.76
CA MET A 50 1.43 -2.59 10.19
C MET A 50 2.29 -2.95 11.41
N ALA A 51 1.74 -3.72 12.35
CA ALA A 51 2.47 -4.24 13.50
C ALA A 51 3.64 -5.11 13.05
N VAL A 52 3.44 -5.98 12.07
CA VAL A 52 4.49 -6.81 11.49
C VAL A 52 5.65 -5.97 10.96
N PHE A 53 5.37 -4.89 10.24
CA PHE A 53 6.42 -3.98 9.80
C PHE A 53 7.19 -3.39 10.98
N HIS A 54 6.46 -2.94 12.00
CA HIS A 54 7.05 -2.31 13.17
C HIS A 54 7.99 -3.27 13.93
N VAL A 55 7.52 -4.49 14.22
CA VAL A 55 8.31 -5.50 14.97
C VAL A 55 9.49 -6.06 14.17
N ASN A 56 9.42 -6.05 12.84
CA ASN A 56 10.53 -6.43 11.97
C ASN A 56 11.53 -5.27 11.73
N GLY A 57 11.37 -4.14 12.44
CA GLY A 57 12.30 -3.02 12.38
C GLY A 57 12.19 -2.18 11.10
N ILE A 58 11.11 -2.31 10.33
CA ILE A 58 10.90 -1.46 9.14
C ILE A 58 10.62 -0.04 9.64
N ARG A 59 11.46 0.90 9.21
CA ARG A 59 11.37 2.33 9.52
C ARG A 59 11.39 3.10 8.22
N ILE A 60 10.53 4.10 8.12
CA ILE A 60 10.47 5.00 6.97
C ILE A 60 11.30 6.24 7.32
N PRO A 61 12.29 6.62 6.51
CA PRO A 61 13.01 7.88 6.68
C PRO A 61 12.05 9.08 6.75
N GLU A 62 12.39 10.10 7.53
CA GLU A 62 11.49 11.27 7.72
C GLU A 62 11.29 12.09 6.44
N ASP A 63 12.22 11.97 5.49
CA ASP A 63 12.21 12.61 4.18
C ASP A 63 11.60 11.73 3.08
N ALA A 64 11.16 10.51 3.41
CA ALA A 64 10.54 9.59 2.46
C ALA A 64 9.01 9.60 2.56
N ASP A 65 8.35 9.52 1.41
CA ASP A 65 6.91 9.34 1.33
C ASP A 65 6.51 7.88 1.58
N LEU A 66 5.62 7.66 2.54
CA LEU A 66 4.99 6.37 2.78
C LEU A 66 3.63 6.30 2.09
N ILE A 67 3.49 5.41 1.11
CA ILE A 67 2.19 5.11 0.49
C ILE A 67 1.73 3.75 0.98
N VAL A 68 0.55 3.71 1.60
CA VAL A 68 -0.02 2.46 2.11
C VAL A 68 -1.01 1.91 1.10
N PHE A 69 -0.70 0.74 0.54
CA PHE A 69 -1.64 -0.05 -0.25
C PHE A 69 -2.32 -1.07 0.67
N ALA A 70 -3.55 -0.78 1.05
CA ALA A 70 -4.43 -1.73 1.72
C ALA A 70 -5.12 -2.62 0.67
N VAL A 71 -5.13 -3.93 0.90
CA VAL A 71 -5.75 -4.90 -0.01
C VAL A 71 -6.60 -5.85 0.82
N GLY A 72 -7.90 -5.95 0.53
CA GLY A 72 -8.80 -6.82 1.28
C GLY A 72 -10.21 -6.27 1.41
N ASP A 73 -10.90 -6.75 2.44
CA ASP A 73 -12.25 -6.30 2.81
C ASP A 73 -12.20 -4.94 3.50
N GLU A 74 -13.19 -4.11 3.25
CA GLU A 74 -13.30 -2.78 3.83
C GLU A 74 -13.75 -2.79 5.29
N ALA A 75 -14.31 -3.90 5.75
CA ALA A 75 -14.77 -4.12 7.12
C ALA A 75 -13.72 -4.86 7.95
N GLY A 76 -12.89 -4.11 8.67
CA GLY A 76 -11.95 -4.64 9.66
C GLY A 76 -12.17 -4.02 11.04
N GLU A 77 -11.10 -3.45 11.62
CA GLU A 77 -11.19 -2.62 12.83
C GLU A 77 -11.84 -1.24 12.57
N SER A 78 -12.10 -0.46 13.63
CA SER A 78 -12.53 0.93 13.44
C SER A 78 -11.42 1.76 12.76
N GLY A 79 -11.81 2.78 11.98
CA GLY A 79 -10.84 3.67 11.35
C GLY A 79 -10.01 4.46 12.37
N GLU A 80 -10.62 4.79 13.51
CA GLU A 80 -9.98 5.43 14.66
C GLU A 80 -8.88 4.55 15.25
N ASP A 81 -9.15 3.26 15.46
CA ASP A 81 -8.14 2.32 15.98
C ASP A 81 -7.03 2.09 14.97
N PHE A 82 -7.36 1.96 13.68
CA PHE A 82 -6.35 1.80 12.65
C PHE A 82 -5.44 3.03 12.56
N ALA A 83 -5.99 4.25 12.53
CA ALA A 83 -5.21 5.49 12.53
C ALA A 83 -4.35 5.64 13.79
N ARG A 84 -4.89 5.27 14.97
CA ARG A 84 -4.16 5.29 16.24
C ARG A 84 -2.97 4.32 16.19
N ASN A 85 -3.17 3.10 15.69
CA ASN A 85 -2.12 2.10 15.58
C ASN A 85 -1.02 2.52 14.60
N ILE A 86 -1.37 3.09 13.44
CA ILE A 86 -0.38 3.62 12.49
C ILE A 86 0.52 4.65 13.15
N ARG A 87 -0.07 5.62 13.87
CA ARG A 87 0.70 6.64 14.62
C ARG A 87 1.52 6.00 15.74
N GLY A 88 0.95 5.04 16.46
CA GLY A 88 1.63 4.31 17.54
C GLY A 88 2.84 3.51 17.08
N PHE A 89 2.82 3.00 15.85
CA PHE A 89 3.95 2.32 15.22
C PHE A 89 5.02 3.27 14.65
N GLY A 90 4.77 4.59 14.69
CA GLY A 90 5.67 5.62 14.17
C GLY A 90 5.55 5.84 12.66
N TYR A 91 4.53 5.29 12.01
CA TYR A 91 4.32 5.49 10.58
C TYR A 91 3.54 6.77 10.29
N ARG A 92 3.95 7.48 9.24
CA ARG A 92 3.32 8.71 8.76
C ARG A 92 2.99 8.56 7.27
N PRO A 93 1.87 7.91 6.92
CA PRO A 93 1.47 7.79 5.53
C PRO A 93 1.30 9.15 4.88
N SER A 94 1.71 9.28 3.63
CA SER A 94 1.43 10.43 2.76
C SER A 94 0.16 10.22 1.93
N ALA A 95 -0.26 8.96 1.71
CA ALA A 95 -1.53 8.59 1.06
C ALA A 95 -1.92 7.13 1.35
N PHE A 96 -3.20 6.83 1.18
CA PHE A 96 -3.74 5.47 1.12
C PHE A 96 -4.28 5.14 -0.27
N ALA A 97 -4.00 3.91 -0.69
CA ALA A 97 -4.70 3.27 -1.79
C ALA A 97 -5.37 2.00 -1.27
N HIS A 98 -6.63 1.79 -1.62
CA HIS A 98 -7.38 0.62 -1.16
C HIS A 98 -7.86 -0.20 -2.35
N ILE A 99 -7.24 -1.37 -2.54
CA ILE A 99 -7.70 -2.35 -3.52
C ILE A 99 -8.77 -3.20 -2.84
N VAL A 100 -10.02 -2.84 -3.11
CA VAL A 100 -11.19 -3.44 -2.49
C VAL A 100 -11.41 -4.83 -3.05
N ASN A 101 -11.45 -5.83 -2.17
CA ASN A 101 -11.69 -7.23 -2.51
C ASN A 101 -12.74 -7.82 -1.58
N VAL A 102 -14.01 -7.53 -1.86
CA VAL A 102 -15.18 -8.01 -1.11
C VAL A 102 -16.00 -8.95 -1.99
N ALA A 103 -16.52 -10.02 -1.41
CA ALA A 103 -17.53 -10.84 -2.08
C ALA A 103 -18.82 -10.02 -2.29
N ALA A 104 -19.43 -10.14 -3.47
CA ALA A 104 -20.67 -9.41 -3.79
C ALA A 104 -21.77 -9.69 -2.75
N GLY A 105 -22.45 -8.65 -2.27
CA GLY A 105 -23.59 -8.76 -1.35
C GLY A 105 -23.26 -8.63 0.14
N TRP A 106 -22.00 -8.42 0.52
CA TRP A 106 -21.60 -8.12 1.89
C TRP A 106 -21.65 -6.61 2.19
N ALA A 107 -21.95 -6.24 3.44
CA ALA A 107 -21.97 -4.85 3.88
C ALA A 107 -20.56 -4.25 3.77
N ARG A 108 -20.46 -3.12 3.08
CA ARG A 108 -19.19 -2.38 2.94
C ARG A 108 -18.77 -1.83 4.30
N GLY A 109 -17.50 -2.01 4.64
CA GLY A 109 -16.86 -1.32 5.76
C GLY A 109 -16.22 0.01 5.33
N HIS A 110 -15.51 0.65 6.25
CA HIS A 110 -14.88 1.95 6.01
C HIS A 110 -13.54 2.12 6.74
N THR A 111 -12.90 1.02 7.18
CA THR A 111 -11.69 1.08 8.04
C THR A 111 -10.59 1.95 7.43
N VAL A 112 -10.18 1.67 6.19
CA VAL A 112 -9.08 2.38 5.52
C VAL A 112 -9.47 3.82 5.17
N ARG A 113 -10.68 4.01 4.62
CA ARG A 113 -11.20 5.34 4.27
C ARG A 113 -11.26 6.24 5.51
N ARG A 114 -11.85 5.75 6.59
CA ARG A 114 -11.99 6.51 7.83
C ARG A 114 -10.64 6.80 8.48
N ALA A 115 -9.70 5.85 8.47
CA ALA A 115 -8.35 6.10 8.95
C ALA A 115 -7.65 7.21 8.16
N SER A 116 -7.81 7.25 6.83
CA SER A 116 -7.23 8.30 5.99
C SER A 116 -7.75 9.70 6.34
N GLU A 117 -9.07 9.82 6.60
CA GLU A 117 -9.70 11.08 7.02
C GLU A 117 -9.13 11.58 8.36
N ILE A 118 -8.99 10.67 9.33
CA ILE A 118 -8.44 10.98 10.67
C ILE A 118 -6.97 11.37 10.61
N LEU A 119 -6.23 10.75 9.68
CA LEU A 119 -4.83 11.07 9.44
C LEU A 119 -4.65 12.34 8.60
N GLY A 120 -5.72 12.84 7.98
CA GLY A 120 -5.69 14.02 7.12
C GLY A 120 -4.93 13.78 5.82
N VAL A 121 -5.00 12.56 5.28
CA VAL A 121 -4.25 12.15 4.09
C VAL A 121 -5.20 11.67 2.99
N PRO A 122 -4.79 11.75 1.71
CA PRO A 122 -5.62 11.32 0.59
C PRO A 122 -5.91 9.82 0.62
N TYR A 123 -7.08 9.47 0.09
CA TYR A 123 -7.54 8.11 -0.09
C TYR A 123 -8.00 7.89 -1.53
N THR A 124 -7.50 6.83 -2.13
CA THR A 124 -7.92 6.36 -3.46
C THR A 124 -8.44 4.94 -3.35
N GLU A 125 -9.69 4.74 -3.73
CA GLU A 125 -10.25 3.41 -3.93
C GLU A 125 -9.85 2.89 -5.31
N VAL A 126 -9.40 1.64 -5.38
CA VAL A 126 -8.92 1.00 -6.61
C VAL A 126 -9.78 -0.23 -6.87
N GLU A 127 -10.58 -0.17 -7.93
CA GLU A 127 -11.36 -1.32 -8.36
C GLU A 127 -10.47 -2.31 -9.11
N ILE A 128 -10.61 -3.61 -8.84
CA ILE A 128 -9.80 -4.66 -9.50
C ILE A 128 -9.99 -4.65 -11.02
N SER A 129 -11.18 -4.28 -11.50
CA SER A 129 -11.48 -4.09 -12.93
C SER A 129 -10.54 -3.06 -13.59
N GLN A 130 -10.17 -2.01 -12.88
CA GLN A 130 -9.24 -0.98 -13.37
C GLN A 130 -7.82 -1.53 -13.52
N LEU A 131 -7.45 -2.59 -12.79
CA LEU A 131 -6.12 -3.20 -12.92
C LEU A 131 -6.00 -4.12 -14.14
N GLN A 132 -7.11 -4.40 -14.86
CA GLN A 132 -7.09 -5.19 -16.10
C GLN A 132 -6.62 -4.38 -17.31
N ASP A 133 -6.69 -3.05 -17.24
CA ASP A 133 -6.16 -2.14 -18.26
C ASP A 133 -4.78 -1.60 -17.83
N VAL A 134 -3.76 -1.91 -18.63
CA VAL A 134 -2.36 -1.52 -18.39
C VAL A 134 -2.20 0.00 -18.26
N TYR A 135 -3.02 0.79 -18.95
CA TYR A 135 -2.99 2.26 -18.86
C TYR A 135 -3.71 2.79 -17.63
N GLN A 136 -4.66 2.04 -17.09
CA GLN A 136 -5.36 2.42 -15.86
C GLN A 136 -4.48 2.22 -14.64
N VAL A 137 -3.67 1.16 -14.59
CA VAL A 137 -2.69 0.95 -13.51
C VAL A 137 -1.76 2.17 -13.38
N GLN A 138 -1.23 2.66 -14.49
CA GLN A 138 -0.36 3.84 -14.49
C GLN A 138 -1.10 5.10 -14.05
N ARG A 139 -2.35 5.31 -14.48
CA ARG A 139 -3.18 6.46 -14.08
C ARG A 139 -3.56 6.42 -12.61
N THR A 140 -3.90 5.25 -12.07
CA THR A 140 -4.22 5.07 -10.66
C THR A 140 -3.00 5.34 -9.79
N LEU A 141 -1.84 4.75 -10.13
CA LEU A 141 -0.59 5.03 -9.44
C LEU A 141 -0.23 6.52 -9.52
N LYS A 142 -0.37 7.12 -10.70
CA LYS A 142 -0.15 8.55 -10.90
C LYS A 142 -1.04 9.39 -9.98
N GLY A 143 -2.35 9.12 -9.95
CA GLY A 143 -3.30 9.84 -9.11
C GLY A 143 -3.00 9.69 -7.62
N ILE A 144 -2.59 8.50 -7.16
CA ILE A 144 -2.18 8.29 -5.75
C ILE A 144 -0.95 9.13 -5.40
N LEU A 145 0.04 9.20 -6.31
CA LEU A 145 1.26 9.98 -6.11
C LEU A 145 1.00 11.49 -6.15
N GLU A 146 0.06 11.96 -6.99
CA GLU A 146 -0.31 13.37 -7.11
C GLU A 146 -1.21 13.86 -5.99
N ALA A 147 -2.04 12.99 -5.43
CA ALA A 147 -3.01 13.39 -4.40
C ALA A 147 -2.32 13.81 -3.09
N GLN A 148 -1.05 13.40 -2.87
CA GLN A 148 -0.30 13.70 -1.66
C GLN A 148 -0.23 15.21 -1.40
N PRO A 149 -0.50 15.69 -0.16
CA PRO A 149 -0.36 17.09 0.19
C PRO A 149 1.10 17.50 -0.02
N PHE A 150 1.30 18.28 -1.07
CA PHE A 150 2.59 18.56 -1.65
C PHE A 150 3.48 19.36 -0.68
N ARG A 151 4.67 18.85 -0.32
CA ARG A 151 5.66 19.54 0.57
C ARG A 151 6.75 20.33 -0.18
N GLY A 152 6.60 20.58 -1.47
CA GLY A 152 7.56 21.34 -2.30
C GLY A 152 6.87 21.96 -3.51
N SER A 153 7.57 22.55 -4.48
CA SER A 153 6.97 23.20 -5.67
C SER A 153 7.01 22.34 -6.95
N GLU A 154 7.65 21.17 -6.94
CA GLU A 154 7.84 20.29 -8.12
C GLU A 154 7.15 18.93 -7.95
N SER A 155 6.28 18.53 -8.89
CA SER A 155 5.43 17.32 -8.82
C SER A 155 6.22 16.02 -8.56
N LEU A 156 5.65 15.08 -7.80
CA LEU A 156 6.33 13.81 -7.47
C LEU A 156 6.66 12.98 -8.73
N ILE A 157 5.88 13.18 -9.80
CA ILE A 157 6.10 12.57 -11.12
C ILE A 157 7.35 13.13 -11.78
N GLU A 158 7.58 14.44 -11.74
CA GLU A 158 8.81 15.02 -12.28
C GLU A 158 10.04 14.44 -11.56
N LYS A 159 9.94 14.18 -10.25
CA LYS A 159 10.98 13.49 -9.50
C LYS A 159 11.15 12.03 -9.95
N VAL A 160 10.06 11.28 -10.12
CA VAL A 160 10.10 9.87 -10.57
C VAL A 160 10.61 9.75 -12.02
N LEU A 161 10.15 10.61 -12.94
CA LEU A 161 10.60 10.64 -14.33
C LEU A 161 12.09 11.02 -14.47
N ARG A 162 12.63 11.77 -13.51
CA ARG A 162 14.07 12.07 -13.43
C ARG A 162 14.91 10.95 -12.82
N THR A 163 14.31 9.90 -12.26
CA THR A 163 15.07 8.72 -11.79
C THR A 163 15.49 7.84 -12.97
N GLU A 164 16.66 7.19 -12.85
CA GLU A 164 17.22 6.29 -13.88
C GLU A 164 16.36 5.04 -14.17
N LEU A 165 15.21 4.88 -13.52
CA LEU A 165 14.28 3.77 -13.70
C LEU A 165 13.74 3.66 -15.13
N LEU A 166 13.84 4.69 -15.97
CA LEU A 166 13.28 4.67 -17.34
C LEU A 166 14.33 4.64 -18.46
N THR A 167 15.60 4.34 -18.16
CA THR A 167 16.58 4.13 -19.23
C THR A 167 16.26 2.83 -19.98
N LYS A 168 16.10 2.94 -21.31
CA LYS A 168 15.99 1.77 -22.20
C LYS A 168 17.23 0.90 -21.97
N PRO A 169 17.09 -0.43 -21.80
CA PRO A 169 18.26 -1.30 -21.84
C PRO A 169 18.90 -1.16 -23.23
N TYR A 170 20.20 -0.87 -23.26
CA TYR A 170 21.03 -1.01 -24.46
C TYR A 170 21.16 -2.48 -24.83
#